data_AF-A0A963NV76-F1
#
_entry.id   AF-A0A963NV76-F1
#
_cell.length_a   1.000
_cell.length_b   1.000
_cell.length_c   1.000
_cell.angle_alpha   90.00
_cell.angle_beta   90.00
_cell.angle_gamma   90.00
#
_symmetry.space_group_name_H-M   'P 1'
#
loop_
_entity.id
_entity.type
_entity.pdbx_description
1 polymer ?
#
loop_
_entity_poly.entity_id
_entity_poly.type
_entity_poly.pdbx_seq_one_letter_code
_entity_poly.pdbx_strand_id
1 'polypeptide(L)' 'DLILKKEIQQVIDWNAVDKADYLSAMERSVVKDIEIKHLLKNALTDKINDRELYMKGIDVSYYYEGYSEYRVEDL' A
#
# COMPACT_ATOMS: atom_id res chain seq x y z
N ASP A 1 1.25 -3.68 -6.46
CA ASP A 1 2.44 -2.93 -6.96
C ASP A 1 3.04 -3.36 -8.29
N LEU A 2 3.15 -4.65 -8.64
CA LEU A 2 3.89 -5.08 -9.85
C LEU A 2 3.39 -4.44 -11.17
N ILE A 3 2.08 -4.24 -11.31
CA ILE A 3 1.49 -3.56 -12.47
C ILE A 3 1.95 -2.08 -12.53
N LEU A 4 1.88 -1.36 -11.41
CA LEU A 4 2.30 0.05 -11.33
C LEU A 4 3.80 0.20 -11.61
N LYS A 5 4.63 -0.69 -11.05
CA LYS A 5 6.07 -0.69 -11.29
C LYS A 5 6.41 -0.90 -12.77
N LYS A 6 5.66 -1.77 -13.46
CA LYS A 6 5.88 -2.06 -14.89
C LYS A 6 5.42 -0.93 -15.80
N GLU A 7 4.24 -0.38 -15.56
CA GLU A 7 3.58 0.55 -16.48
C GLU A 7 4.00 2.01 -16.25
N ILE A 8 4.19 2.41 -14.98
CA ILE A 8 4.45 3.82 -14.62
C ILE A 8 5.74 4.01 -13.80
N GLN A 9 6.52 2.95 -13.57
CA GLN A 9 7.75 2.99 -12.76
C GLN A 9 7.55 3.60 -11.37
N GLN A 10 6.39 3.36 -10.76
CA GLN A 10 6.08 3.77 -9.39
C GLN A 10 5.50 2.61 -8.60
N VAL A 11 5.69 2.65 -7.28
CA VAL A 11 5.10 1.72 -6.32
C VAL A 11 4.35 2.50 -5.25
N ILE A 12 3.42 1.85 -4.55
CA ILE A 12 2.69 2.48 -3.44
C ILE A 12 3.54 2.35 -2.18
N ASP A 13 3.77 3.48 -1.49
CA ASP A 13 4.24 3.47 -0.12
C ASP A 13 3.06 3.21 0.83
N TRP A 14 2.87 1.95 1.19
CA TRP A 14 1.78 1.54 2.06
C TRP A 14 1.85 2.16 3.46
N ASN A 15 3.03 2.62 3.92
CA ASN A 15 3.15 3.33 5.21
C ASN A 15 2.52 4.72 5.18
N ALA A 16 2.41 5.33 4.00
CA ALA A 16 1.80 6.65 3.81
C ALA A 16 0.27 6.57 3.66
N VAL A 17 -0.29 5.37 3.70
CA VAL A 17 -1.73 5.11 3.65
C VAL A 17 -2.19 4.81 5.08
N ASP A 18 -3.29 5.41 5.53
CA ASP A 18 -3.88 5.03 6.82
C ASP A 18 -4.74 3.77 6.67
N LYS A 19 -4.69 2.88 7.67
CA LYS A 19 -5.45 1.62 7.69
C LYS A 19 -6.96 1.86 7.58
N ALA A 20 -7.49 2.79 8.38
CA ALA A 20 -8.94 3.04 8.44
C ALA A 20 -9.42 3.68 7.14
N ASP A 21 -8.63 4.62 6.59
CA ASP A 21 -8.93 5.25 5.31
C ASP A 21 -8.90 4.25 4.16
N TYR A 22 -7.91 3.34 4.14
CA TYR A 22 -7.84 2.27 3.14
C TYR A 22 -9.06 1.35 3.19
N LEU A 23 -9.40 0.84 4.37
CA LEU A 23 -10.54 -0.05 4.55
C LEU A 23 -11.86 0.62 4.14
N SER A 24 -12.08 1.87 4.58
CA SER A 24 -13.27 2.62 4.22
C SER A 24 -13.35 2.91 2.72
N ALA A 25 -12.23 3.28 2.09
CA ALA A 25 -12.16 3.52 0.66
C ALA A 25 -12.40 2.24 -0.17
N MET A 26 -11.96 1.07 0.34
CA MET A 26 -12.20 -0.23 -0.28
C MET A 26 -13.67 -0.67 -0.18
N GLU A 27 -14.33 -0.46 0.96
CA GLU A 27 -15.77 -0.72 1.09
C GLU A 27 -16.58 0.13 0.09
N ARG A 28 -16.17 1.39 -0.09
CA ARG A 28 -16.83 2.33 -0.99
C ARG A 28 -16.47 2.12 -2.46
N SER A 29 -15.35 1.47 -2.78
CA SER A 29 -14.87 1.31 -4.16
C SER A 29 -15.83 0.54 -5.05
N VAL A 30 -16.69 -0.31 -4.47
CA VAL A 30 -17.77 -1.03 -5.19
C VAL A 30 -18.76 -0.05 -5.82
N VAL A 31 -18.94 1.13 -5.21
CA VAL A 31 -19.85 2.18 -5.69
C VAL A 31 -19.08 3.29 -6.40
N LYS A 32 -17.97 3.77 -5.82
CA LYS A 32 -17.11 4.83 -6.39
C LYS A 32 -15.65 4.62 -6.02
N ASP A 33 -14.80 4.57 -7.04
CA ASP A 33 -13.36 4.35 -6.91
C ASP A 33 -12.53 5.63 -6.69
N ILE A 34 -13.16 6.80 -6.56
CA ILE A 34 -12.48 8.10 -6.46
C ILE A 34 -11.61 8.17 -5.20
N GLU A 35 -12.11 7.70 -4.07
CA GLU A 35 -11.44 7.77 -2.78
C GLU A 35 -10.17 6.91 -2.77
N ILE A 36 -10.30 5.64 -3.16
CA ILE A 36 -9.14 4.74 -3.23
C ILE A 36 -8.11 5.22 -4.25
N LYS A 37 -8.54 5.75 -5.41
CA LYS A 37 -7.61 6.33 -6.39
C LYS A 37 -6.87 7.54 -5.84
N HIS A 38 -7.55 8.43 -5.12
CA HIS A 38 -6.91 9.63 -4.56
C HIS A 38 -5.92 9.24 -3.46
N LEU A 39 -6.32 8.33 -2.57
CA LEU A 39 -5.49 7.79 -1.50
C LEU A 39 -4.21 7.15 -2.06
N LEU A 40 -4.35 6.20 -2.99
CA LEU A 40 -3.20 5.50 -3.57
C LEU A 40 -2.32 6.42 -4.41
N LYS A 41 -2.90 7.39 -5.13
CA LYS A 41 -2.14 8.35 -5.94
C LYS A 41 -1.23 9.24 -5.08
N ASN A 42 -1.70 9.63 -3.89
CA ASN A 42 -0.91 10.44 -2.96
C ASN A 42 0.23 9.63 -2.32
N ALA A 43 0.09 8.31 -2.25
CA ALA A 43 1.09 7.39 -1.73
C ALA A 43 2.06 6.82 -2.79
N LEU A 44 1.99 7.27 -4.05
CA LEU A 44 2.91 6.82 -5.10
C LEU A 44 4.33 7.34 -4.85
N THR A 45 5.31 6.44 -5.00
CA THR A 45 6.73 6.76 -4.95
C THR A 45 7.49 6.11 -6.10
N ASP A 46 8.55 6.80 -6.56
CA ASP A 46 9.50 6.36 -7.58
C ASP A 46 10.59 5.42 -7.03
N LYS A 47 10.59 5.15 -5.72
CA LYS A 47 11.53 4.25 -5.03
C LYS A 47 11.25 2.76 -5.29
N ILE A 48 11.15 2.38 -6.56
CA ILE A 48 10.74 1.04 -6.98
C ILE A 48 11.74 -0.07 -6.67
N ASN A 49 13.01 0.27 -6.41
CA ASN A 49 14.08 -0.68 -6.09
C ASN A 49 14.51 -0.61 -4.62
N ASP A 50 13.78 0.13 -3.81
CA ASP A 50 14.02 0.22 -2.38
C ASP A 50 13.48 -1.03 -1.68
N ARG A 51 14.42 -1.87 -1.21
CA ARG A 51 14.09 -3.13 -0.52
C ARG A 51 13.44 -2.87 0.83
N GLU A 52 13.81 -1.80 1.53
CA GLU A 52 13.27 -1.46 2.83
C GLU A 52 11.81 -1.02 2.71
N LEU A 53 11.51 -0.19 1.70
CA LEU A 53 10.15 0.20 1.36
C LEU A 53 9.28 -1.02 1.04
N TYR A 54 9.81 -1.98 0.29
CA TYR A 54 9.09 -3.20 -0.06
C TYR A 54 8.79 -4.06 1.16
N MET A 55 9.78 -4.30 2.03
CA MET A 55 9.61 -5.09 3.25
C MET A 55 8.60 -4.45 4.21
N LYS A 56 8.73 -3.13 4.46
CA LYS A 56 7.77 -2.36 5.26
C LYS A 56 6.38 -2.37 4.65
N GLY A 57 6.28 -2.31 3.32
CA GLY A 57 5.00 -2.40 2.62
C GLY A 57 4.30 -3.73 2.86
N ILE A 58 5.05 -4.85 2.93
CA ILE A 58 4.48 -6.15 3.28
C ILE A 58 4.01 -6.14 4.74
N ASP A 59 4.81 -5.65 5.67
CA ASP A 59 4.44 -5.57 7.09
C ASP A 59 3.14 -4.79 7.30
N VAL A 60 3.02 -3.62 6.64
CA VAL A 60 1.82 -2.78 6.70
C VAL A 60 0.62 -3.46 6.05
N SER A 61 0.81 -4.14 4.91
CA SER A 61 -0.27 -4.89 4.26
C SER A 61 -0.80 -6.01 5.16
N TYR A 62 0.07 -6.71 5.90
CA TYR A 62 -0.34 -7.73 6.86
C TYR A 62 -1.01 -7.11 8.10
N TYR A 63 -0.53 -5.96 8.55
CA TYR A 63 -1.14 -5.19 9.63
C TYR A 63 -2.58 -4.76 9.31
N TYR A 64 -2.88 -4.41 8.06
CA TYR A 64 -4.24 -4.07 7.63
C TYR A 64 -5.22 -5.23 7.83
N GLU A 65 -4.77 -6.45 7.58
CA GLU A 65 -5.55 -7.68 7.76
C GLU A 65 -5.57 -8.18 9.23
N GLY A 66 -4.87 -7.50 10.13
CA GLY A 66 -4.86 -7.80 11.57
C GLY A 66 -3.70 -8.71 12.03
N TYR A 67 -2.71 -8.95 11.18
CA TYR A 67 -1.51 -9.71 11.53
C TYR A 67 -0.39 -8.72 11.92
N SER A 68 -0.08 -8.62 13.21
CA SER A 68 0.99 -7.73 13.73
C SER A 68 2.07 -8.45 14.53
N GLU A 69 2.11 -9.79 14.43
CA GLU A 69 2.89 -10.63 15.35
C GLU A 69 4.37 -10.78 14.92
N TYR A 70 4.68 -10.57 13.64
CA TYR A 70 6.03 -10.69 13.09
C TYR A 70 6.31 -9.56 12.10
N ARG A 71 7.56 -9.10 12.07
CA ARG A 71 8.05 -8.25 10.97
C ARG A 71 8.75 -9.14 9.96
N VAL A 72 8.49 -8.90 8.68
CA VAL A 72 9.08 -9.64 7.56
C VAL A 72 10.59 -9.42 7.49
N GLU A 73 11.10 -8.31 8.01
CA GLU A 73 12.54 -8.07 8.18
C GLU A 73 13.24 -9.04 9.15
N ASP A 74 12.49 -9.63 10.09
CA ASP A 74 13.01 -10.52 11.14
C ASP A 74 12.88 -12.02 10.77
N LEU A 75 12.33 -12.35 9.58
CA LEU A 75 12.10 -13.71 9.05
C LEU A 75 13.09 -14.07 7.93
#